data_AF-A0A081D7U1-F1
#
_entry.id   AF-A0A081D7U1-F1
#
_cell.length_a   1.000
_cell.length_b   1.000
_cell.length_c   1.000
_cell.angle_alpha   90.00
_cell.angle_beta   90.00
_cell.angle_gamma   90.00
#
_symmetry.space_group_name_H-M   'P 1'
#
loop_
_entity.id
_entity.type
_entity.pdbx_description
1 polymer ?
#
loop_
_entity_poly.entity_id
_entity_poly.type
_entity_poly.pdbx_seq_one_letter_code
_entity_poly.pdbx_strand_id
1 'polypeptide(L)' 'MGCLPGNVVMMMESAPFQDPIYLNINGTYLAIRRETAQQIIVKRHG' A
#
# COMPACT_ATOMS: atom_id res chain seq x y z
N MET A 1 -2.55 2.28 -11.70
CA MET A 1 -1.16 2.20 -12.23
C MET A 1 -0.15 2.19 -11.07
N GLY A 2 -0.10 1.14 -10.26
CA GLY A 2 0.87 1.06 -9.14
C GLY A 2 0.78 -0.25 -8.36
N CYS A 3 -0.42 -0.61 -7.90
CA CYS A 3 -0.68 -1.89 -7.26
C CYS A 3 -1.13 -2.93 -8.29
N LEU A 4 -0.20 -3.48 -9.07
CA LEU A 4 -0.48 -4.59 -9.98
C LEU A 4 -0.31 -5.94 -9.25
N PRO A 5 -1.08 -6.98 -9.62
CA PRO A 5 -0.90 -8.32 -9.07
C PRO A 5 0.53 -8.82 -9.26
N GLY A 6 1.13 -9.38 -8.21
CA GLY A 6 2.52 -9.84 -8.22
C GLY A 6 3.53 -8.83 -7.68
N ASN A 7 3.14 -7.57 -7.46
CA ASN A 7 4.01 -6.59 -6.81
C ASN A 7 4.13 -6.88 -5.30
N VAL A 8 5.34 -6.77 -4.78
CA VAL A 8 5.57 -6.74 -3.33
C VAL A 8 5.29 -5.34 -2.83
N VAL A 9 4.45 -5.25 -1.81
CA VAL A 9 4.04 -4.01 -1.17
C VAL A 9 4.57 -4.01 0.26
N MET A 10 5.28 -2.96 0.63
CA MET A 10 5.77 -2.73 1.99
C MET A 10 5.02 -1.54 2.59
N MET A 11 4.37 -1.75 3.73
CA MET A 11 3.75 -0.65 4.47
C MET A 11 4.84 0.12 5.22
N MET A 12 4.90 1.43 5.03
CA MET A 12 5.91 2.29 5.65
C MET A 12 5.35 2.96 6.89
N GLU A 13 4.41 3.89 6.72
CA GLU A 13 3.82 4.66 7.81
C GLU A 13 2.36 4.98 7.47
N SER A 14 1.52 5.11 8.49
CA SER A 14 0.17 5.66 8.35
C SER A 14 0.18 7.12 8.79
N ALA A 15 -0.50 8.00 8.05
CA ALA A 15 -0.70 9.38 8.47
C ALA A 15 -1.39 9.46 9.87
N PRO A 16 -1.29 10.60 10.59
CA PRO A 16 -1.81 10.75 11.95
C PRO A 16 -3.29 10.39 12.13
N PHE A 17 -4.10 10.53 11.07
CA PHE A 17 -5.52 10.19 11.06
C PHE A 17 -5.82 8.82 10.44
N GLN A 18 -4.81 7.95 10.32
CA GLN A 18 -4.91 6.62 9.69
C GLN A 18 -5.27 6.67 8.20
N ASP A 19 -5.20 7.84 7.58
CA ASP A 19 -5.44 8.07 6.15
C ASP A 19 -4.69 9.34 5.69
N PRO A 20 -3.97 9.31 4.55
CA PRO A 20 -3.65 8.13 3.73
C PRO A 20 -2.58 7.23 4.37
N ILE A 21 -2.39 6.04 3.81
CA ILE A 21 -1.35 5.08 4.17
C ILE A 21 -0.20 5.20 3.16
N TYR A 22 1.04 5.30 3.63
CA TYR A 22 2.22 5.30 2.79
C TYR A 22 2.75 3.88 2.57
N LEU A 23 2.89 3.53 1.30
CA LEU A 23 3.36 2.23 0.84
C LEU A 23 4.59 2.41 -0.04
N ASN A 24 5.50 1.44 0.01
CA ASN A 24 6.54 1.26 -0.99
C ASN A 24 6.19 0.05 -1.86
N ILE A 25 6.20 0.23 -3.18
CA ILE A 25 5.92 -0.81 -4.17
C ILE A 25 7.09 -0.88 -5.12
N ASN A 26 7.88 -1.95 -5.08
CA ASN A 26 9.08 -2.12 -5.92
C ASN A 26 10.01 -0.87 -5.92
N GLY A 27 10.19 -0.21 -4.78
CA GLY A 27 11.03 0.99 -4.66
C GLY A 27 10.32 2.32 -4.96
N THR A 28 9.05 2.30 -5.37
CA THR A 28 8.24 3.51 -5.59
C THR A 28 7.39 3.82 -4.37
N TYR A 29 7.43 5.06 -3.89
CA TYR A 29 6.61 5.53 -2.77
C TYR A 29 5.25 6.00 -3.26
N LEU A 30 4.18 5.49 -2.65
CA LEU A 30 2.80 5.80 -2.97
C LEU A 30 2.01 6.05 -1.69
N ALA A 31 1.19 7.09 -1.67
CA ALA A 31 0.15 7.27 -0.67
C ALA A 31 -1.19 6.73 -1.22
N ILE A 32 -1.86 5.88 -0.45
CA ILE A 32 -3.17 5.31 -0.79
C ILE A 32 -4.19 5.64 0.29
N ARG A 33 -5.41 6.00 -0.11
CA ARG A 33 -6.51 6.18 0.85
C ARG A 33 -6.93 4.83 1.44
N ARG A 34 -7.36 4.82 2.70
CA ARG A 34 -7.82 3.62 3.41
C ARG A 34 -8.96 2.92 2.67
N GLU A 35 -9.92 3.69 2.13
CA GLU A 35 -11.04 3.16 1.36
C GLU A 35 -10.58 2.38 0.11
N THR A 36 -9.54 2.87 -0.58
CA THR A 36 -8.97 2.20 -1.75
C THR A 36 -8.14 0.99 -1.33
N ALA A 37 -7.36 1.11 -0.25
CA ALA A 37 -6.55 0.01 0.27
C ALA A 37 -7.40 -1.19 0.70
N GLN A 38 -8.62 -0.97 1.20
CA GLN A 38 -9.58 -2.02 1.55
C GLN A 38 -10.04 -2.87 0.35
N GLN A 39 -9.92 -2.34 -0.87
CA GLN A 39 -10.28 -3.06 -2.09
C GLN A 39 -9.12 -3.91 -2.65
N ILE A 40 -7.92 -3.81 -2.07
CA ILE A 40 -6.72 -4.51 -2.55
C ILE A 40 -6.54 -5.80 -1.74
N ILE A 41 -6.52 -6.93 -2.45
CA ILE A 41 -6.23 -8.23 -1.86
C ILE A 41 -4.71 -8.43 -1.82
N VAL A 42 -4.18 -8.67 -0.62
CA VAL A 42 -2.75 -8.93 -0.39
C VAL A 42 -2.54 -10.30 0.26
N LYS A 43 -1.37 -10.88 0.04
CA LYS A 43 -0.92 -12.10 0.72
C LYS A 43 0.36 -11.77 1.49
N ARG A 44 0.57 -12.37 2.67
CA ARG A 44 1.85 -12.25 3.38
C ARG A 44 2.94 -12.87 2.51
N HIS A 45 4.00 -12.10 2.27
CA HIS A 45 5.24 -12.57 1.68
C HIS A 45 6.21 -12.82 2.85
N GLY A 46 6.77 -14.03 2.91
CA GLY A 46 7.66 -14.50 3.99
C GLY A 46 9.09 -14.64 3.53
#